data_AF-A0A850LHV0-F1
#
_entry.id   AF-A0A850LHV0-F1
#
_cell.length_a   1.000
_cell.length_b   1.000
_cell.length_c   1.000
_cell.angle_alpha   90.00
_cell.angle_beta   90.00
_cell.angle_gamma   90.00
#
_symmetry.space_group_name_H-M   'P 1'
#
loop_
_entity.id
_entity.type
_entity.pdbx_description
1 polymer ?
#
loop_
_entity_poly.entity_id
_entity_poly.type
_entity_poly.pdbx_seq_one_letter_code
_entity_poly.pdbx_strand_id
1 'polypeptide(L)'
;MLTDPDFGQHNSRTPPEELLIFAVLSRAILDLFGPVALASNKAEGKKSRYEALRFLTDHSGAWAKRRTELCDAIGFNGDDVRARVIRVLEGDTRALDVYEGRGSLNQVEKARELWECEKQARADAQTRRKVKPKRQGVRYMEARPKVMALLDRPRTVKELSDETGFSDGVVRTVLNKAIEKGTVEKQGAAYRVPDTPVAATAA
;
A
#
# COMPACT_ATOMS: atom_id res chain seq x y z
N MET A 1 -55.04 4.74 -28.16
CA MET A 1 -53.65 4.24 -28.28
C MET A 1 -52.83 4.97 -27.25
N LEU A 2 -52.33 4.25 -26.25
CA LEU A 2 -51.57 4.80 -25.14
C LEU A 2 -50.13 5.03 -25.65
N THR A 3 -49.77 6.28 -25.91
CA THR A 3 -48.40 6.65 -26.27
C THR A 3 -47.50 6.43 -25.06
N ASP A 4 -46.60 5.46 -25.18
CA ASP A 4 -45.54 5.19 -24.21
C ASP A 4 -44.74 6.47 -23.94
N PRO A 5 -44.72 6.99 -22.69
CA PRO A 5 -44.00 8.21 -22.35
C PRO A 5 -42.48 8.09 -22.48
N ASP A 6 -41.94 6.88 -22.68
CA ASP A 6 -40.49 6.60 -22.70
C ASP A 6 -39.89 6.48 -24.12
N PHE A 7 -40.50 7.12 -25.13
CA PHE A 7 -39.90 7.21 -26.46
C PHE A 7 -38.59 8.04 -26.42
N GLY A 8 -37.46 7.38 -26.20
CA GLY A 8 -36.11 7.90 -26.47
C GLY A 8 -35.21 8.19 -25.27
N GLN A 9 -35.67 7.98 -24.02
CA GLN A 9 -34.80 8.05 -22.83
C GLN A 9 -34.89 6.75 -22.02
N HIS A 10 -33.91 5.87 -22.22
CA HIS A 10 -33.84 4.53 -21.62
C HIS A 10 -33.43 4.52 -20.13
N ASN A 11 -33.74 5.54 -19.34
CA ASN A 11 -33.42 5.54 -17.91
C ASN A 11 -34.22 4.48 -17.13
N SER A 12 -35.35 4.01 -17.67
CA SER A 12 -36.20 2.95 -17.10
C SER A 12 -35.70 1.52 -17.39
N ARG A 13 -34.64 1.35 -18.20
CA ARG A 13 -34.09 0.03 -18.57
C ARG A 13 -32.74 -0.31 -17.94
N THR A 14 -32.06 0.67 -17.35
CA THR A 14 -30.79 0.43 -16.65
C THR A 14 -31.09 -0.30 -15.34
N PRO A 15 -30.55 -1.51 -15.12
CA PRO A 15 -30.81 -2.24 -13.89
C PRO A 15 -30.33 -1.43 -12.66
N PRO A 16 -31.03 -1.52 -11.53
CA PRO A 16 -30.73 -0.72 -10.35
C PRO A 16 -29.30 -0.93 -9.83
N GLU A 17 -28.72 -2.10 -10.06
CA GLU A 17 -27.33 -2.42 -9.74
C GLU A 17 -26.35 -1.58 -10.57
N GLU A 18 -26.61 -1.41 -11.86
CA GLU A 18 -25.79 -0.56 -12.73
C GLU A 18 -25.87 0.91 -12.28
N LEU A 19 -27.07 1.40 -11.97
CA LEU A 19 -27.28 2.76 -11.45
C LEU A 19 -26.53 2.99 -10.13
N LEU A 20 -26.54 2.00 -9.23
CA LEU A 20 -25.78 2.06 -7.98
C LEU A 20 -24.27 2.15 -8.25
N ILE A 21 -23.77 1.37 -9.19
CA ILE A 21 -22.34 1.40 -9.54
C ILE A 21 -21.97 2.74 -10.17
N PHE A 22 -22.78 3.27 -11.08
CA PHE A 22 -22.59 4.61 -11.64
C PHE A 22 -22.59 5.68 -10.53
N ALA A 23 -23.49 5.57 -9.55
CA ALA A 23 -23.53 6.48 -8.40
C ALA A 23 -22.25 6.40 -7.56
N VAL A 24 -21.71 5.20 -7.31
CA VAL A 24 -20.44 5.00 -6.59
C VAL A 24 -19.27 5.65 -7.34
N LEU A 25 -19.15 5.41 -8.65
CA LEU A 25 -18.08 5.99 -9.48
C LEU A 25 -18.18 7.52 -9.54
N SER A 26 -19.39 8.03 -9.77
CA SER A 26 -19.68 9.46 -9.82
C SER A 26 -19.39 10.13 -8.47
N ARG A 27 -19.75 9.46 -7.37
CA ARG A 27 -19.46 9.96 -6.03
C ARG A 27 -17.96 10.02 -5.77
N ALA A 28 -17.19 9.00 -6.15
CA ALA A 28 -15.73 9.03 -6.02
C ALA A 28 -15.11 10.19 -6.82
N ILE A 29 -15.60 10.45 -8.04
CA ILE A 29 -15.17 11.59 -8.86
C ILE A 29 -15.50 12.91 -8.14
N LEU A 30 -16.71 13.05 -7.58
CA LEU A 30 -17.13 14.24 -6.82
C LEU A 30 -16.34 14.42 -5.52
N ASP A 31 -16.02 13.35 -4.79
CA ASP A 31 -15.22 13.43 -3.56
C ASP A 31 -13.77 13.87 -3.86
N LEU A 32 -13.24 13.48 -5.03
CA LEU A 32 -11.92 13.90 -5.47
C LEU A 32 -11.90 15.35 -5.98
N PHE A 33 -12.78 15.68 -6.92
CA PHE A 33 -12.73 16.92 -7.70
C PHE A 33 -13.75 17.98 -7.30
N GLY A 34 -14.74 17.63 -6.48
CA GLY A 34 -15.81 18.51 -6.04
C GLY A 34 -15.71 18.95 -4.58
N PRO A 35 -16.72 19.69 -4.09
CA PRO A 35 -16.84 20.04 -2.69
C PRO A 35 -17.16 18.78 -1.88
N VAL A 36 -16.42 18.57 -0.78
CA VAL A 36 -16.69 17.44 0.12
C VAL A 36 -17.89 17.79 1.02
N ALA A 37 -19.07 17.90 0.42
CA ALA A 37 -20.29 18.43 1.03
C ALA A 37 -20.90 17.52 2.10
N LEU A 38 -20.49 16.25 2.16
CA LEU A 38 -21.04 15.24 3.09
C LEU A 38 -20.09 14.91 4.26
N ALA A 39 -18.94 15.59 4.39
CA ALA A 39 -18.06 15.36 5.52
C ALA A 39 -18.52 16.13 6.75
N SER A 40 -18.59 15.46 7.90
CA SER A 40 -18.96 16.05 9.19
C SER A 40 -17.92 17.05 9.68
N ASN A 41 -16.66 16.88 9.25
CA ASN A 41 -15.56 17.78 9.58
C ASN A 41 -14.46 17.78 8.49
N LYS A 42 -13.52 18.73 8.60
CA LYS A 42 -12.42 18.90 7.63
C LYS A 42 -11.49 17.68 7.54
N ALA A 43 -11.27 16.95 8.64
CA ALA A 43 -10.38 15.79 8.66
C ALA A 43 -10.99 14.61 7.91
N GLU A 44 -12.27 14.35 8.12
CA GLU A 44 -13.06 13.38 7.37
C GLU A 44 -13.06 13.73 5.88
N GLY A 45 -13.30 15.00 5.52
CA GLY A 45 -13.30 15.39 4.12
C GLY A 45 -11.94 15.21 3.42
N LYS A 46 -10.83 15.46 4.14
CA LYS A 46 -9.47 15.16 3.64
C LYS A 46 -9.26 13.67 3.44
N LYS A 47 -9.73 12.85 4.39
CA LYS A 47 -9.65 11.38 4.30
C LYS A 47 -10.44 10.86 3.10
N SER A 48 -11.70 11.27 2.93
CA SER A 48 -12.54 10.84 1.81
C SER A 48 -11.93 11.20 0.47
N ARG A 49 -11.36 12.41 0.33
CA ARG A 49 -10.65 12.81 -0.89
C ARG A 49 -9.44 11.92 -1.19
N TYR A 50 -8.70 11.54 -0.15
CA TYR A 50 -7.53 10.67 -0.31
C TYR A 50 -7.91 9.23 -0.68
N GLU A 51 -8.99 8.71 -0.09
CA GLU A 51 -9.56 7.42 -0.47
C GLU A 51 -10.09 7.43 -1.91
N ALA A 52 -10.78 8.49 -2.32
CA ALA A 52 -11.23 8.70 -3.69
C ALA A 52 -10.06 8.76 -4.68
N LEU A 53 -8.98 9.48 -4.34
CA LEU A 53 -7.76 9.51 -5.15
C LEU A 53 -7.20 8.09 -5.35
N ARG A 54 -7.06 7.31 -4.28
CA ARG A 54 -6.56 5.93 -4.37
C ARG A 54 -7.48 5.02 -5.17
N PHE A 55 -8.78 5.06 -4.91
CA PHE A 55 -9.79 4.31 -5.67
C PHE A 55 -9.70 4.57 -7.17
N LEU A 56 -9.56 5.84 -7.57
CA LEU A 56 -9.55 6.22 -8.98
C LEU A 56 -8.18 6.09 -9.66
N THR A 57 -7.06 6.10 -8.92
CA THR A 57 -5.70 6.18 -9.51
C THR A 57 -4.79 4.99 -9.22
N ASP A 58 -5.10 4.16 -8.21
CA ASP A 58 -4.28 2.99 -7.90
C ASP A 58 -4.32 1.98 -9.05
N HIS A 59 -3.13 1.52 -9.45
CA HIS A 59 -2.96 0.46 -10.45
C HIS A 59 -3.07 -0.93 -9.82
N SER A 60 -2.83 -1.07 -8.51
CA SER A 60 -2.86 -2.37 -7.82
C SER A 60 -3.31 -2.21 -6.38
N GLY A 61 -3.67 -3.33 -5.73
CA GLY A 61 -4.17 -3.34 -4.35
C GLY A 61 -5.69 -3.38 -4.28
N ALA A 62 -6.22 -3.30 -3.05
CA ALA A 62 -7.65 -3.49 -2.77
C ALA A 62 -8.53 -2.48 -3.53
N TRP A 63 -8.11 -1.22 -3.60
CA TRP A 63 -8.84 -0.17 -4.28
C TRP A 63 -8.90 -0.36 -5.80
N ALA A 64 -7.78 -0.71 -6.43
CA ALA A 64 -7.75 -1.02 -7.86
C ALA A 64 -8.61 -2.25 -8.19
N LYS A 65 -8.53 -3.29 -7.36
CA LYS A 65 -9.38 -4.49 -7.50
C LYS A 65 -10.86 -4.13 -7.40
N ARG A 66 -11.24 -3.34 -6.39
CA ARG A 66 -12.63 -2.93 -6.18
C ARG A 66 -13.17 -2.08 -7.34
N ARG A 67 -12.36 -1.16 -7.88
CA ARG A 67 -12.73 -0.37 -9.07
C ARG A 67 -12.99 -1.29 -10.26
N THR A 68 -12.09 -2.25 -10.49
CA THR A 68 -12.19 -3.22 -11.60
C THR A 68 -13.45 -4.06 -11.46
N GLU A 69 -13.71 -4.65 -10.28
CA GLU A 69 -14.92 -5.42 -10.00
C GLU A 69 -16.21 -4.62 -10.28
N LEU A 70 -16.24 -3.34 -9.88
CA LEU A 70 -17.40 -2.48 -10.11
C LEU A 70 -17.56 -2.13 -11.59
N CYS A 71 -16.49 -1.75 -12.28
CA CYS A 71 -16.56 -1.42 -13.69
C CYS A 71 -16.92 -2.64 -14.55
N ASP A 72 -16.35 -3.81 -14.27
CA ASP A 72 -16.63 -5.05 -15.00
C ASP A 72 -18.11 -5.43 -14.90
N ALA A 73 -18.73 -5.23 -13.74
CA ALA A 73 -20.15 -5.51 -13.51
C ALA A 73 -21.10 -4.66 -14.37
N ILE A 74 -20.62 -3.53 -14.89
CA ILE A 74 -21.40 -2.64 -15.78
C ILE A 74 -20.82 -2.61 -17.22
N GLY A 75 -19.91 -3.54 -17.55
CA GLY A 75 -19.29 -3.62 -18.88
C GLY A 75 -18.28 -2.51 -19.20
N PHE A 76 -17.77 -1.81 -18.19
CA PHE A 76 -16.72 -0.80 -18.34
C PHE A 76 -15.34 -1.36 -17.99
N ASN A 77 -14.30 -0.83 -18.64
CA ASN A 77 -12.93 -1.11 -18.24
C ASN A 77 -12.49 -0.16 -17.11
N GLY A 78 -12.17 -0.71 -15.94
CA GLY A 78 -11.70 0.05 -14.78
C GLY A 78 -10.39 0.81 -15.02
N ASP A 79 -9.55 0.36 -15.94
CA ASP A 79 -8.29 1.05 -16.29
C ASP A 79 -8.52 2.23 -17.24
N ASP A 80 -9.56 2.20 -18.06
CA ASP A 80 -9.94 3.35 -18.89
C ASP A 80 -10.47 4.50 -18.04
N VAL A 81 -11.24 4.18 -17.00
CA VAL A 81 -11.70 5.15 -15.98
C VAL A 81 -10.48 5.79 -15.30
N ARG A 82 -9.54 4.95 -14.84
CA ARG A 82 -8.29 5.40 -14.23
C ARG A 82 -7.49 6.31 -15.17
N ALA A 83 -7.30 5.89 -16.43
CA ALA A 83 -6.54 6.66 -17.41
C ALA A 83 -7.15 8.04 -17.68
N ARG A 84 -8.48 8.15 -17.71
CA ARG A 84 -9.18 9.44 -17.84
C ARG A 84 -8.98 10.33 -16.61
N VAL A 85 -9.12 9.78 -15.41
CA VAL A 85 -8.89 10.54 -14.16
C VAL A 85 -7.44 11.04 -14.09
N ILE A 86 -6.47 10.20 -14.43
CA ILE A 86 -5.06 10.59 -14.46
C ILE A 86 -4.82 11.73 -15.45
N ARG A 87 -5.41 11.67 -16.65
CA ARG A 87 -5.32 12.78 -17.62
C ARG A 87 -5.85 14.11 -17.06
N VAL A 88 -6.95 14.11 -16.30
CA VAL A 88 -7.45 15.31 -15.61
C VAL A 88 -6.44 15.83 -14.58
N LEU A 89 -5.86 14.92 -13.80
CA LEU A 89 -4.83 15.24 -12.81
C LEU A 89 -3.55 15.78 -13.47
N GLU A 90 -3.23 15.33 -14.69
CA GLU A 90 -2.05 15.76 -15.45
C GLU A 90 -2.26 17.05 -16.25
N GLY A 91 -3.50 17.51 -16.45
CA GLY A 91 -3.75 18.79 -17.12
C GLY A 91 -4.99 18.83 -18.00
N ASP A 92 -5.44 17.69 -18.52
CA ASP A 92 -6.53 17.58 -19.47
C ASP A 92 -7.90 17.66 -18.79
N THR A 93 -8.41 18.88 -18.65
CA THR A 93 -9.70 19.16 -18.00
C THR A 93 -10.91 18.62 -18.76
N ARG A 94 -10.72 18.08 -19.98
CA ARG A 94 -11.80 17.54 -20.82
C ARG A 94 -11.91 16.02 -20.79
N ALA A 95 -10.92 15.32 -20.20
CA ALA A 95 -10.89 13.85 -20.18
C ALA A 95 -12.08 13.19 -19.44
N LEU A 96 -12.79 13.94 -18.57
CA LEU A 96 -14.00 13.50 -17.88
C LEU A 96 -15.29 14.10 -18.42
N ASP A 97 -15.29 14.81 -19.55
CA ASP A 97 -16.49 15.46 -20.12
C ASP A 97 -17.63 14.47 -20.44
N VAL A 98 -17.29 13.19 -20.60
CA VAL A 98 -18.25 12.09 -20.83
C VAL A 98 -19.06 11.77 -19.56
N TYR A 99 -18.56 12.12 -18.38
CA TYR A 99 -19.26 11.99 -17.11
C TYR A 99 -19.90 13.34 -16.79
N GLU A 100 -21.16 13.50 -17.17
CA GLU A 100 -21.94 14.74 -17.00
C GLU A 100 -21.74 15.37 -15.61
N GLY A 101 -21.47 16.68 -15.57
CA GLY A 101 -21.44 17.43 -14.31
C GLY A 101 -20.31 18.45 -14.16
N ARG A 102 -19.96 19.22 -15.21
CA ARG A 102 -19.00 20.33 -15.10
C ARG A 102 -19.34 21.37 -14.02
N GLY A 103 -20.60 21.44 -13.57
CA GLY A 103 -21.02 22.36 -12.52
C GLY A 103 -20.42 22.08 -11.14
N SER A 104 -19.90 20.87 -10.88
CA SER A 104 -19.51 20.45 -9.52
C SER A 104 -18.00 20.22 -9.32
N LEU A 105 -17.19 20.22 -10.38
CA LEU A 105 -15.75 19.89 -10.30
C LEU A 105 -14.88 21.15 -10.08
N ASN A 106 -15.07 21.85 -8.96
CA ASN A 106 -14.39 23.12 -8.66
C ASN A 106 -13.10 22.97 -7.82
N GLN A 107 -12.64 21.75 -7.53
CA GLN A 107 -11.45 21.47 -6.71
C GLN A 107 -10.35 20.71 -7.49
N VAL A 108 -10.30 20.86 -8.81
CA VAL A 108 -9.31 20.15 -9.65
C VAL A 108 -7.88 20.45 -9.22
N GLU A 109 -7.54 21.72 -8.95
CA GLU A 109 -6.19 22.11 -8.52
C GLU A 109 -5.76 21.40 -7.22
N LYS A 110 -6.64 21.34 -6.22
CA LYS A 110 -6.36 20.61 -4.97
C LYS A 110 -6.18 19.11 -5.20
N ALA A 111 -6.91 18.53 -6.15
CA ALA A 111 -6.74 17.13 -6.51
C ALA A 111 -5.37 16.90 -7.19
N ARG A 112 -4.90 17.86 -8.02
CA ARG A 112 -3.57 17.82 -8.63
C ARG A 112 -2.45 17.93 -7.61
N GLU A 113 -2.54 18.87 -6.68
CA GLU A 113 -1.58 19.00 -5.58
C GLU A 113 -1.47 17.68 -4.79
N LEU A 114 -2.62 17.07 -4.47
CA LEU A 114 -2.64 15.79 -3.77
C LEU A 114 -2.00 14.67 -4.60
N TRP A 115 -2.24 14.66 -5.91
CA TRP A 115 -1.64 13.71 -6.84
C TRP A 115 -0.12 13.84 -6.92
N GLU A 116 0.42 15.06 -6.97
CA GLU A 116 1.87 15.29 -6.94
C GLU A 116 2.50 14.79 -5.64
N CYS A 117 1.88 15.08 -4.48
CA CYS A 117 2.34 14.55 -3.20
C CYS A 117 2.34 13.01 -3.17
N GLU A 118 1.30 12.37 -3.72
CA GLU A 118 1.18 10.92 -3.77
C GLU A 118 2.23 10.30 -4.71
N LYS A 119 2.51 10.92 -5.88
CA LYS A 119 3.59 10.50 -6.78
C LYS A 119 4.94 10.54 -6.07
N GLN A 120 5.25 11.62 -5.37
CA GLN A 120 6.49 11.76 -4.62
C GLN A 120 6.60 10.69 -3.52
N ALA A 121 5.54 10.49 -2.73
CA ALA A 121 5.52 9.48 -1.68
C ALA A 121 5.74 8.05 -2.23
N ARG A 122 5.19 7.75 -3.41
CA ARG A 122 5.41 6.46 -4.10
C ARG A 122 6.85 6.31 -4.58
N ALA A 123 7.44 7.37 -5.14
CA ALA A 123 8.84 7.38 -5.55
C ALA A 123 9.77 7.12 -4.34
N ASP A 124 9.53 7.80 -3.23
CA ASP A 124 10.30 7.65 -1.99
C ASP A 124 10.18 6.25 -1.37
N ALA A 125 8.98 5.65 -1.44
CA ALA A 125 8.78 4.28 -0.98
C ALA A 125 9.55 3.27 -1.85
N GLN A 126 9.61 3.47 -3.16
CA GLN A 126 10.37 2.62 -4.07
C GLN A 126 11.87 2.74 -3.87
N THR A 127 12.40 3.97 -3.67
CA THR A 127 13.83 4.16 -3.38
C THR A 127 14.22 3.51 -2.05
N ARG A 128 13.43 3.69 -0.99
CA ARG A 128 13.67 3.03 0.31
C ARG A 128 13.67 1.49 0.23
N ARG A 129 12.83 0.90 -0.62
CA ARG A 129 12.83 -0.56 -0.85
C ARG A 129 14.09 -1.04 -1.57
N LYS A 130 14.64 -0.25 -2.50
CA LYS A 130 15.83 -0.60 -3.28
C LYS A 130 17.14 -0.47 -2.50
N VAL A 131 17.19 0.38 -1.47
CA VAL A 131 18.43 0.67 -0.71
C VAL A 131 18.77 -0.37 0.35
N LYS A 132 17.88 -1.33 0.69
CA LYS A 132 18.25 -2.41 1.61
C LYS A 132 19.25 -3.34 0.91
N PRO A 133 20.53 -3.43 1.36
CA PRO A 133 21.48 -4.35 0.75
C PRO A 133 20.93 -5.77 0.87
N LYS A 134 21.01 -6.54 -0.22
CA LYS A 134 20.65 -7.97 -0.22
C LYS A 134 21.62 -8.72 0.70
N ARG A 135 21.28 -8.82 1.98
CA ARG A 135 22.02 -9.65 2.94
C ARG A 135 21.86 -11.11 2.52
N GLN A 136 22.96 -11.86 2.41
CA GLN A 136 22.92 -13.23 1.88
C GLN A 136 22.11 -14.14 2.82
N GLY A 137 21.21 -14.93 2.23
CA GLY A 137 20.58 -16.07 2.88
C GLY A 137 21.57 -17.23 2.90
N VAL A 138 22.34 -17.33 3.97
CA VAL A 138 23.41 -18.33 4.12
C VAL A 138 22.89 -19.52 4.94
N ARG A 139 23.33 -20.73 4.61
CA ARG A 139 22.97 -21.95 5.36
C ARG A 139 23.47 -21.84 6.80
N TYR A 140 22.69 -22.37 7.76
CA TYR A 140 23.00 -22.30 9.19
C TYR A 140 24.44 -22.73 9.53
N MET A 141 24.94 -23.78 8.88
CA MET A 141 26.28 -24.35 9.14
C MET A 141 27.42 -23.38 8.79
N GLU A 142 27.22 -22.54 7.78
CA GLU A 142 28.19 -21.52 7.36
C GLU A 142 28.07 -20.25 8.21
N ALA A 143 26.84 -19.92 8.64
CA ALA A 143 26.58 -18.74 9.46
C ALA A 143 27.03 -18.91 10.91
N ARG A 144 26.85 -20.10 11.49
CA ARG A 144 27.15 -20.39 12.90
C ARG A 144 28.58 -20.03 13.32
N PRO A 145 29.66 -20.55 12.70
CA PRO A 145 31.02 -20.28 13.18
C PRO A 145 31.37 -18.79 13.09
N LYS A 146 30.91 -18.10 12.05
CA LYS A 146 31.15 -16.67 11.84
C LYS A 146 30.42 -15.79 12.85
N VAL A 147 29.16 -16.09 13.16
CA VAL A 147 28.39 -15.35 14.17
C VAL A 147 28.95 -15.61 15.57
N MET A 148 29.28 -16.87 15.89
CA MET A 148 29.80 -17.23 17.22
C MET A 148 31.20 -16.62 17.48
N ALA A 149 32.05 -16.49 16.46
CA ALA A 149 33.36 -15.86 16.58
C ALA A 149 33.30 -14.37 16.96
N LEU A 150 32.18 -13.70 16.68
CA LEU A 150 31.97 -12.27 16.98
C LEU A 150 31.30 -12.02 18.34
N LEU A 151 31.01 -13.07 19.11
CA LEU A 151 30.42 -12.99 20.45
C LEU A 151 31.49 -12.95 21.56
N ASP A 152 32.70 -12.52 21.21
CA ASP A 152 33.79 -12.21 22.13
C ASP A 152 33.44 -11.07 23.10
N ARG A 153 32.50 -10.21 22.69
CA ARG A 153 31.90 -9.15 23.49
C ARG A 153 30.38 -9.14 23.32
N PRO A 154 29.62 -8.52 24.26
CA PRO A 154 28.18 -8.34 24.09
C PRO A 154 27.88 -7.55 22.80
N ARG A 155 27.14 -8.16 21.86
CA ARG A 155 26.77 -7.52 20.58
C ARG A 155 25.28 -7.60 20.29
N THR A 156 24.78 -6.61 19.58
CA THR A 156 23.39 -6.61 19.09
C THR A 156 23.25 -7.38 17.77
N VAL A 157 22.04 -7.83 17.44
CA VAL A 157 21.75 -8.51 16.14
C VAL A 157 22.17 -7.62 14.96
N LYS A 158 22.00 -6.30 15.09
CA LYS A 158 22.31 -5.35 14.02
C LYS A 158 23.81 -5.29 13.77
N GLU A 159 24.62 -5.19 14.82
CA GLU A 159 26.09 -5.22 14.73
C GLU A 159 26.59 -6.52 14.11
N LEU A 160 26.07 -7.67 14.58
CA LEU A 160 26.43 -8.98 14.03
C LEU A 160 26.03 -9.11 12.56
N SER A 161 24.87 -8.59 12.17
CA SER A 161 24.40 -8.61 10.79
C SER A 161 25.21 -7.70 9.87
N ASP A 162 25.62 -6.53 10.36
CA ASP A 162 26.41 -5.57 9.60
C ASP A 162 27.86 -6.07 9.40
N GLU A 163 28.44 -6.74 10.40
CA GLU A 163 29.82 -7.26 10.33
C GLU A 163 29.92 -8.60 9.59
N THR A 164 28.91 -9.47 9.71
CA THR A 164 28.89 -10.76 8.98
C THR A 164 28.32 -10.66 7.57
N GLY A 165 27.55 -9.60 7.26
CA GLY A 165 26.80 -9.47 6.01
C GLY A 165 25.57 -10.40 5.91
N PHE A 166 25.28 -11.19 6.95
CA PHE A 166 24.14 -12.10 6.99
C PHE A 166 22.84 -11.37 7.32
N SER A 167 21.70 -11.89 6.86
CA SER A 167 20.40 -11.32 7.23
C SER A 167 20.12 -11.44 8.74
N ASP A 168 19.36 -10.50 9.30
CA ASP A 168 18.95 -10.53 10.72
C ASP A 168 18.25 -11.85 11.08
N GLY A 169 17.50 -12.44 10.14
CA GLY A 169 16.82 -13.72 10.34
C GLY A 169 17.80 -14.88 10.53
N VAL A 170 18.88 -14.92 9.74
CA VAL A 170 19.93 -15.93 9.87
C VAL A 170 20.66 -15.76 11.19
N VAL A 171 21.06 -14.53 11.55
CA VAL A 171 21.73 -14.24 12.83
C VAL A 171 20.85 -14.63 14.01
N ARG A 172 19.56 -14.25 14.02
CA ARG A 172 18.62 -14.68 15.08
C ARG A 172 18.45 -16.19 15.17
N THR A 173 18.41 -16.89 14.04
CA THR A 173 18.31 -18.35 14.03
C THR A 173 19.54 -18.99 14.66
N VAL A 174 20.73 -18.45 14.38
CA VAL A 174 21.98 -18.90 15.03
C VAL A 174 21.93 -18.66 16.53
N LEU A 175 21.60 -17.43 16.95
CA LEU A 175 21.56 -17.04 18.37
C LEU A 175 20.51 -17.83 19.16
N ASN A 176 19.31 -18.03 18.62
CA ASN A 176 18.26 -18.80 19.30
C ASN A 176 18.70 -20.25 19.53
N LYS A 177 19.25 -20.92 18.50
CA LYS A 177 19.80 -22.28 18.66
C LYS A 177 21.01 -22.33 19.59
N ALA A 178 21.78 -21.24 19.69
CA ALA A 178 22.90 -21.15 20.60
C ALA A 178 22.45 -20.95 22.06
N ILE A 179 21.35 -20.24 22.28
CA ILE A 179 20.67 -20.09 23.57
C ILE A 179 20.04 -21.41 24.01
N GLU A 180 19.33 -22.11 23.12
CA GLU A 180 18.77 -23.46 23.38
C GLU A 180 19.85 -24.45 23.83
N LYS A 181 21.06 -24.32 23.29
CA LYS A 181 22.22 -25.15 23.65
C LYS A 181 23.02 -24.65 24.85
N GLY A 182 22.61 -23.55 25.49
CA GLY A 182 23.33 -22.94 26.62
C GLY A 182 24.68 -22.32 26.26
N THR A 183 24.98 -22.13 24.97
CA THR A 183 26.26 -21.58 24.50
C THR A 183 26.27 -20.05 24.40
N VAL A 184 25.11 -19.40 24.48
CA VAL A 184 24.94 -17.95 24.42
C VAL A 184 23.83 -17.55 25.40
N GLU A 185 24.03 -16.43 26.09
CA GLU A 185 23.03 -15.79 26.95
C GLU A 185 22.56 -14.47 26.33
N LYS A 186 21.28 -14.16 26.49
CA LYS A 186 20.69 -12.89 26.06
C LYS A 186 20.66 -11.92 27.24
N GLN A 187 21.42 -10.84 27.15
CA GLN A 187 21.45 -9.75 28.12
C GLN A 187 20.75 -8.52 27.53
N GLY A 188 19.45 -8.40 27.77
CA GLY A 188 18.62 -7.33 27.21
C GLY A 188 18.55 -7.38 25.67
N ALA A 189 19.16 -6.39 25.00
CA ALA A 189 19.24 -6.32 23.54
C ALA A 189 20.51 -6.96 22.94
N ALA A 190 21.48 -7.34 23.79
CA ALA A 190 22.77 -7.91 23.40
C ALA A 190 22.87 -9.41 23.72
N TYR A 191 23.78 -10.09 23.03
CA TYR A 191 24.07 -11.52 23.19
C TYR A 191 25.55 -11.70 23.55
N ARG A 192 25.87 -12.59 24.49
CA ARG A 192 27.25 -12.90 24.92
C ARG A 192 27.43 -14.40 25.20
N VAL A 193 28.66 -14.88 25.16
CA VAL A 193 28.99 -16.24 25.65
C VAL A 193 29.00 -16.23 27.19
N PRO A 194 28.44 -17.24 27.89
CA PRO A 194 28.45 -17.27 29.35
C PRO A 194 29.88 -17.39 29.90
N ASP A 195 30.18 -16.66 30.98
CA ASP A 195 31.50 -16.69 31.66
C ASP A 195 31.76 -18.00 32.44
N THR A 196 30.73 -18.82 32.62
CA THR A 196 30.83 -20.15 33.27
C THR A 196 30.40 -21.23 32.28
N PRO A 197 31.15 -22.33 32.14
CA PRO A 197 30.74 -23.45 31.30
C PRO A 197 29.50 -24.08 31.93
N VAL A 198 28.32 -23.73 31.42
CA VAL A 198 27.07 -24.37 31.81
C VAL A 198 27.13 -25.80 31.31
N ALA A 199 27.35 -26.74 32.23
CA ALA A 199 27.19 -28.16 31.99
C ALA A 199 25.80 -28.38 31.38
N ALA A 200 25.77 -28.89 30.14
CA ALA A 200 24.55 -29.21 29.44
C ALA A 200 23.68 -30.13 30.31
N THR A 201 22.55 -29.61 30.80
CA THR A 201 21.51 -30.45 31.39
C THR A 201 20.88 -31.25 30.26
N ALA A 202 21.30 -32.51 30.15
CA ALA A 202 20.62 -33.52 29.37
C ALA A 202 19.23 -33.78 29.96
N ALA A 203 18.20 -33.62 29.13
CA ALA A 203 16.85 -34.12 29.34
C ALA A 203 16.41 -34.81 28.05
#